data_AF-A0A2N1F868-F1
#
_entry.id   AF-A0A2N1F868-F1
#
_cell.length_a   1.000
_cell.length_b   1.000
_cell.length_c   1.000
_cell.angle_alpha   90.00
_cell.angle_beta   90.00
_cell.angle_gamma   90.00
#
_symmetry.space_group_name_H-M   'P 1'
#
loop_
_entity.id
_entity.type
_entity.pdbx_description
1 polymer ?
#
loop_
_entity_poly.entity_id
_entity_poly.type
_entity_poly.pdbx_seq_one_letter_code
_entity_poly.pdbx_strand_id
1 'polypeptide(L)'
;MKKVLFIDRDGTLIKEPADEQTDSFEKLEFYPKVFQGLSKIASELDFELVLVTNQDGLGTKVYPETTFWPVHNFVMKTLKEEGIIFSEEIIDRTFAKDNQPTRKPNTGLLTKFFSEEYDLANSFVIGDRLTDVELAKNLGSKGIYINDETFLGTDEITVKRSELDEFIALESSDWNAIYEFLKLEERTSGIVRNTNETKIDIQLNLDGTGKSTINTGIAFFDHMLDQIARHGQMDLNIQVKGDLEVDEHHTIEDTAIALGEVFNKALGNKLGIERYGFCLPMDDCLAQVAIDFGGRNWLVWEADFKREMVGKMPTEMFFHFFKSFTDGARCNLNIKAEGANEHHKIEAIFKAFAKAIKVAVKRDSSKMILPSTKGTL
;
A
#
# COMPACT_ATOMS: atom_id res chain seq x y z
N MET A 1 15.54 -7.96 -16.11
CA MET A 1 15.01 -6.75 -16.74
C MET A 1 15.21 -5.60 -15.74
N LYS A 2 15.61 -4.42 -16.20
CA LYS A 2 15.85 -3.26 -15.33
C LYS A 2 14.54 -2.55 -15.04
N LYS A 3 14.34 -2.14 -13.78
CA LYS A 3 13.22 -1.25 -13.41
C LYS A 3 13.68 0.20 -13.51
N VAL A 4 12.78 1.08 -13.93
CA VAL A 4 13.07 2.49 -14.15
C VAL A 4 12.15 3.36 -13.28
N LEU A 5 12.70 4.43 -12.72
CA LEU A 5 11.92 5.54 -12.18
C LEU A 5 12.06 6.72 -13.14
N PHE A 6 10.98 7.02 -13.85
CA PHE A 6 10.86 8.24 -14.65
C PHE A 6 10.38 9.35 -13.73
N ILE A 7 11.21 10.36 -13.49
CA ILE A 7 10.95 11.37 -12.46
C ILE A 7 10.81 12.73 -13.14
N ASP A 8 9.69 13.41 -12.92
CA ASP A 8 9.56 14.80 -13.33
C ASP A 8 10.45 15.72 -12.50
N ARG A 9 10.80 16.87 -13.07
CA ARG A 9 11.66 17.86 -12.42
C ARG A 9 10.85 18.81 -11.54
N ASP A 10 9.93 19.54 -12.15
CA ASP A 10 9.20 20.66 -11.55
C ASP A 10 7.99 20.08 -10.78
N GLY A 11 7.62 20.64 -9.63
CA GLY A 11 6.63 20.04 -8.73
C GLY A 11 7.05 18.72 -8.05
N THR A 12 8.14 18.07 -8.47
CA THR A 12 8.57 16.74 -7.99
C THR A 12 9.94 16.74 -7.31
N LEU A 13 11.00 17.18 -8.00
CA LEU A 13 12.34 17.34 -7.42
C LEU A 13 12.53 18.73 -6.81
N ILE A 14 11.94 19.72 -7.46
CA ILE A 14 11.87 21.12 -7.03
C ILE A 14 10.42 21.55 -7.03
N LYS A 15 10.07 22.58 -6.26
CA LYS A 15 8.73 23.17 -6.35
C LYS A 15 8.59 23.94 -7.64
N GLU A 16 7.41 23.82 -8.26
CA GLU A 16 7.08 24.61 -9.43
C GLU A 16 6.69 26.05 -9.00
N PRO A 17 7.30 27.09 -9.58
CA PRO A 17 6.91 28.47 -9.33
C PRO A 17 5.57 28.80 -9.99
N ALA A 18 4.91 29.87 -9.55
CA ALA A 18 3.58 30.25 -10.04
C ALA A 18 3.53 30.60 -11.55
N ASP A 19 4.67 30.89 -12.17
CA ASP A 19 4.79 31.11 -13.62
C ASP A 19 5.30 29.89 -14.39
N GLU A 20 5.39 28.73 -13.73
CA GLU A 20 5.76 27.42 -14.29
C GLU A 20 7.15 27.41 -14.96
N GLN A 21 8.02 28.37 -14.60
CA GLN A 21 9.36 28.50 -15.14
C GLN A 21 10.41 28.74 -14.06
N THR A 22 11.18 27.69 -13.75
CA THR A 22 12.32 27.75 -12.83
C THR A 22 13.59 28.27 -13.55
N ASP A 23 13.60 29.57 -13.85
CA ASP A 23 14.60 30.24 -14.71
C ASP A 23 15.61 31.12 -13.95
N SER A 24 15.57 31.12 -12.62
CA SER A 24 16.45 31.89 -11.75
C SER A 24 16.67 31.17 -10.41
N PHE A 25 17.76 31.50 -9.72
CA PHE A 25 18.08 30.89 -8.41
C PHE A 25 17.12 31.34 -7.31
N GLU A 26 16.54 32.53 -7.44
CA GLU A 26 15.55 33.08 -6.51
C GLU A 26 14.24 32.29 -6.51
N LYS A 27 13.91 31.64 -7.63
CA LYS A 27 12.75 30.74 -7.76
C LYS A 27 13.03 29.30 -7.34
N LEU A 28 14.30 28.92 -7.24
CA LEU A 28 14.68 27.54 -6.95
C LEU A 28 14.38 27.19 -5.50
N GLU A 29 13.42 26.28 -5.30
CA GLU A 29 13.15 25.64 -4.02
C GLU A 29 13.11 24.12 -4.22
N PHE A 30 13.91 23.37 -3.46
CA PHE A 30 13.86 21.90 -3.51
C PHE A 30 12.57 21.38 -2.88
N TYR A 31 12.01 20.31 -3.44
CA TYR A 31 10.82 19.70 -2.88
C TYR A 31 11.11 19.14 -1.47
N PRO A 32 10.23 19.30 -0.47
CA PRO A 32 10.47 18.82 0.88
C PRO A 32 10.89 17.34 0.93
N LYS A 33 11.96 17.05 1.68
CA LYS A 33 12.52 15.70 1.89
C LYS A 33 13.01 14.96 0.63
N VAL A 34 13.08 15.62 -0.54
CA VAL A 34 13.57 14.99 -1.78
C VAL A 34 14.92 14.29 -1.57
N PHE A 35 15.88 14.95 -0.94
CA PHE A 35 17.19 14.35 -0.67
C PHE A 35 17.12 13.15 0.28
N GLN A 36 16.22 13.16 1.27
CA GLN A 36 16.10 12.08 2.24
C GLN A 36 15.48 10.81 1.63
N GLY A 37 14.39 10.97 0.88
CA GLY A 37 13.71 9.84 0.25
C GLY A 37 14.45 9.34 -0.98
N LEU A 38 14.80 10.24 -1.90
CA LEU A 38 15.39 9.86 -3.19
C LEU A 38 16.83 9.34 -3.04
N SER A 39 17.63 9.83 -2.09
CA SER A 39 18.97 9.27 -1.85
C SER A 39 18.88 7.84 -1.30
N LYS A 40 17.90 7.53 -0.45
CA LYS A 40 17.64 6.15 -0.01
C LYS A 40 17.16 5.26 -1.15
N ILE A 41 16.27 5.76 -2.01
CA ILE A 41 15.85 5.04 -3.22
C ILE A 41 17.09 4.71 -4.08
N ALA A 42 17.93 5.70 -4.36
CA ALA A 42 19.12 5.53 -5.20
C ALA A 42 20.18 4.59 -4.60
N SER A 43 20.31 4.54 -3.28
CA SER A 43 21.35 3.74 -2.60
C SER A 43 20.90 2.35 -2.16
N GLU A 44 19.60 2.15 -1.91
CA GLU A 44 19.07 0.91 -1.35
C GLU A 44 18.24 0.09 -2.33
N LEU A 45 17.69 0.71 -3.40
CA LEU A 45 16.78 0.05 -4.33
C LEU A 45 17.42 -0.08 -5.73
N ASP A 46 17.04 -1.14 -6.43
CA ASP A 46 17.54 -1.46 -7.78
C ASP A 46 16.64 -0.82 -8.86
N PHE A 47 16.74 0.51 -8.99
CA PHE A 47 16.07 1.30 -10.03
C PHE A 47 17.08 2.13 -10.83
N GLU A 48 16.91 2.16 -12.15
CA GLU A 48 17.54 3.15 -13.02
C GLU A 48 16.75 4.46 -12.95
N LEU A 49 17.40 5.57 -12.59
CA LEU A 49 16.74 6.87 -12.50
C LEU A 49 16.83 7.60 -13.85
N VAL A 50 15.71 8.07 -14.36
CA VAL A 50 15.61 8.84 -15.61
C VAL A 50 14.81 10.10 -15.34
N LEU A 51 15.37 11.26 -15.64
CA LEU A 51 14.65 12.52 -15.52
C LEU A 51 13.82 12.72 -16.79
N VAL A 52 12.53 13.03 -16.66
CA VAL A 52 11.66 13.33 -17.82
C VAL A 52 10.84 14.57 -17.53
N THR A 53 11.09 15.67 -18.24
CA THR A 53 10.44 16.95 -18.00
C THR A 53 10.04 17.68 -19.29
N ASN A 54 8.93 18.41 -19.23
CA ASN A 54 8.48 19.32 -20.27
C ASN A 54 8.93 20.74 -19.90
N GLN A 55 9.61 21.45 -20.80
CA GLN A 55 10.09 22.82 -20.57
C GLN A 55 9.57 23.74 -21.66
N ASP A 56 8.41 24.36 -21.41
CA ASP A 56 7.62 25.10 -22.39
C ASP A 56 8.43 26.21 -23.08
N GLY A 57 8.73 25.99 -24.36
CA GLY A 57 9.43 26.97 -25.19
C GLY A 57 10.90 27.14 -24.84
N LEU A 58 11.54 26.14 -24.23
CA LEU A 58 12.98 26.19 -23.95
C LEU A 58 13.80 26.43 -25.22
N GLY A 59 14.60 27.49 -25.21
CA GLY A 59 15.39 27.96 -26.35
C GLY A 59 14.70 29.04 -27.20
N THR A 60 13.49 29.44 -26.83
CA THR A 60 12.81 30.61 -27.42
C THR A 60 13.20 31.90 -26.70
N LYS A 61 12.68 33.04 -27.17
CA LYS A 61 12.83 34.33 -26.46
C LYS A 61 12.10 34.38 -25.13
N VAL A 62 11.06 33.57 -24.96
CA VAL A 62 10.24 33.55 -23.73
C VAL A 62 10.95 32.73 -22.65
N TYR A 63 11.64 31.65 -23.04
CA TYR A 63 12.43 30.84 -22.11
C TYR A 63 13.82 30.52 -22.68
N PRO A 64 14.78 31.47 -22.57
CA PRO A 64 16.11 31.30 -23.13
C PRO A 64 16.92 30.22 -22.42
N GLU A 65 17.76 29.50 -23.16
CA GLU A 65 18.67 28.49 -22.58
C GLU A 65 19.63 29.08 -21.52
N THR A 66 19.96 30.37 -21.62
CA THR A 66 20.86 31.06 -20.68
C THR A 66 20.27 31.22 -19.28
N THR A 67 18.95 31.12 -19.12
CA THR A 67 18.28 31.19 -17.81
C THR A 67 17.97 29.80 -17.27
N PHE A 68 17.64 28.84 -18.13
CA PHE A 68 17.37 27.45 -17.74
C PHE A 68 18.63 26.69 -17.28
N TRP A 69 19.67 26.60 -18.13
CA TRP A 69 20.79 25.69 -17.88
C TRP A 69 21.55 25.95 -16.57
N PRO A 70 21.82 27.19 -16.13
CA PRO A 70 22.51 27.41 -14.87
C PRO A 70 21.76 26.81 -13.67
N VAL A 71 20.43 26.97 -13.63
CA VAL A 71 19.59 26.47 -12.54
C VAL A 71 19.45 24.94 -12.64
N HIS A 72 19.14 24.42 -13.83
CA HIS A 72 19.04 22.98 -14.07
C HIS A 72 20.32 22.23 -13.70
N ASN A 73 21.48 22.71 -14.16
CA ASN A 73 22.77 22.10 -13.85
C ASN A 73 23.09 22.16 -12.36
N PHE A 74 22.68 23.22 -11.65
CA PHE A 74 22.85 23.31 -10.21
C PHE A 74 21.99 22.27 -9.48
N VAL A 75 20.74 22.07 -9.88
CA VAL A 75 19.86 21.03 -9.32
C VAL A 75 20.48 19.65 -9.55
N MET A 76 20.86 19.32 -10.79
CA MET A 76 21.45 18.01 -11.12
C MET A 76 22.77 17.77 -10.37
N LYS A 77 23.63 18.79 -10.26
CA LYS A 77 24.86 18.70 -9.49
C LYS A 77 24.57 18.44 -8.01
N THR A 78 23.62 19.15 -7.41
CA THR A 78 23.26 19.01 -5.99
C THR A 78 22.74 17.61 -5.71
N LEU A 79 21.83 17.08 -6.55
CA LEU A 79 21.32 15.72 -6.43
C LEU A 79 22.44 14.67 -6.56
N LYS A 80 23.36 14.87 -7.51
CA LYS A 80 24.51 13.98 -7.69
C LYS A 80 25.44 13.98 -6.47
N GLU A 81 25.65 15.12 -5.81
CA GLU A 81 26.46 15.22 -4.60
C GLU A 81 25.83 14.47 -3.41
N GLU A 82 24.50 14.29 -3.42
CA GLU A 82 23.74 13.44 -2.49
C GLU A 82 23.62 11.97 -2.93
N GLY A 83 24.36 11.57 -3.97
CA GLY A 83 24.38 10.20 -4.50
C GLY A 83 23.22 9.85 -5.43
N ILE A 84 22.38 10.82 -5.81
CA ILE A 84 21.25 10.63 -6.72
C ILE A 84 21.74 10.89 -8.15
N ILE A 85 21.93 9.81 -8.92
CA ILE A 85 22.50 9.89 -10.27
C ILE A 85 21.43 9.49 -11.29
N PHE A 86 21.04 10.44 -12.13
CA PHE A 86 20.23 10.16 -13.31
C PHE A 86 21.10 9.56 -14.41
N SER A 87 20.64 8.44 -14.96
CA SER A 87 21.26 7.78 -16.11
C SER A 87 21.07 8.60 -17.39
N GLU A 88 19.97 9.34 -17.47
CA GLU A 88 19.60 10.17 -18.61
C GLU A 88 18.67 11.31 -18.18
N GLU A 89 18.78 12.43 -18.89
CA GLU A 89 17.93 13.61 -18.74
C GLU A 89 17.17 13.85 -20.05
N ILE A 90 15.85 13.64 -20.01
CA ILE A 90 14.96 13.74 -21.18
C ILE A 90 14.13 15.02 -21.02
N ILE A 91 14.43 16.01 -21.85
CA ILE A 91 13.85 17.34 -21.78
C ILE A 91 13.12 17.63 -23.10
N ASP A 92 11.79 17.65 -23.07
CA ASP A 92 11.00 18.19 -24.18
C ASP A 92 10.96 19.72 -24.08
N ARG A 93 11.06 20.40 -25.23
CA ARG A 93 11.19 21.87 -25.31
C ARG A 93 9.97 22.57 -25.91
N THR A 94 8.97 21.79 -26.29
CA THR A 94 7.83 22.23 -27.09
C THR A 94 6.74 22.79 -26.20
N PHE A 95 5.86 23.64 -26.73
CA PHE A 95 4.73 24.13 -25.94
C PHE A 95 3.62 23.07 -25.87
N ALA A 96 2.82 23.09 -24.80
CA ALA A 96 1.66 22.20 -24.67
C ALA A 96 0.73 22.24 -25.89
N LYS A 97 0.47 23.44 -26.42
CA LYS A 97 -0.38 23.67 -27.61
C LYS A 97 0.14 23.02 -28.90
N ASP A 98 1.42 22.69 -28.97
CA ASP A 98 2.04 22.13 -30.16
C ASP A 98 1.78 20.62 -30.30
N ASN A 99 1.27 19.98 -29.23
CA ASN A 99 0.86 18.58 -29.15
C ASN A 99 1.87 17.61 -29.80
N GLN A 100 3.15 17.78 -29.49
CA GLN A 100 4.21 16.99 -30.10
C GLN A 100 4.26 15.58 -29.50
N PRO A 101 4.54 14.54 -30.31
CA PRO A 101 4.70 13.17 -29.81
C PRO A 101 5.84 13.01 -28.78
N THR A 102 6.75 13.96 -28.73
CA THR A 102 7.90 13.99 -27.81
C THR A 102 7.55 14.52 -26.42
N ARG A 103 6.45 15.27 -26.29
CA ARG A 103 6.00 15.90 -25.05
C ARG A 103 5.17 14.92 -24.22
N LYS A 104 5.42 14.84 -22.91
CA LYS A 104 4.54 14.11 -21.98
C LYS A 104 3.11 14.65 -22.07
N PRO A 105 2.07 13.80 -22.11
CA PRO A 105 2.06 12.37 -21.74
C PRO A 105 2.49 11.40 -22.85
N ASN A 106 2.87 11.88 -24.04
CA ASN A 106 3.33 11.02 -25.13
C ASN A 106 4.74 10.45 -24.87
N THR A 107 5.06 9.34 -25.53
CA THR A 107 6.27 8.55 -25.26
C THR A 107 7.35 8.68 -26.32
N GLY A 108 7.28 9.67 -27.21
CA GLY A 108 8.16 9.79 -28.38
C GLY A 108 9.66 9.84 -28.04
N LEU A 109 10.04 10.47 -26.92
CA LEU A 109 11.43 10.50 -26.44
C LEU A 109 11.81 9.27 -25.60
N LEU A 110 10.84 8.41 -25.26
CA LEU A 110 11.00 7.26 -24.36
C LEU A 110 10.95 5.91 -25.08
N THR A 111 10.91 5.93 -26.42
CA THR A 111 10.71 4.71 -27.24
C THR A 111 11.72 3.60 -26.97
N LYS A 112 12.95 3.93 -26.55
CA LYS A 112 13.99 2.95 -26.21
C LYS A 112 13.66 2.07 -24.99
N PHE A 113 12.82 2.57 -24.08
CA PHE A 113 12.47 1.87 -22.85
C PHE A 113 11.46 0.74 -23.08
N PHE A 114 10.84 0.66 -24.26
CA PHE A 114 9.95 -0.47 -24.65
C PHE A 114 10.71 -1.74 -25.07
N SER A 115 12.04 -1.75 -24.92
CA SER A 115 12.86 -2.93 -25.22
C SER A 115 12.75 -4.00 -24.13
N GLU A 116 13.07 -5.26 -24.46
CA GLU A 116 13.09 -6.39 -23.51
C GLU A 116 14.12 -6.23 -22.38
N GLU A 117 14.97 -5.20 -22.42
CA GLU A 117 15.90 -4.88 -21.33
C GLU A 117 15.15 -4.39 -20.09
N TYR A 118 14.02 -3.70 -20.25
CA TYR A 118 13.32 -2.99 -19.18
C TYR A 118 12.03 -3.71 -18.74
N ASP A 119 11.78 -3.66 -17.44
CA ASP A 119 10.56 -4.16 -16.80
C ASP A 119 9.62 -2.98 -16.53
N LEU A 120 8.92 -2.53 -17.57
CA LEU A 120 8.02 -1.38 -17.46
C LEU A 120 6.83 -1.65 -16.53
N ALA A 121 6.40 -2.91 -16.40
CA ALA A 121 5.30 -3.28 -15.53
C ALA A 121 5.62 -3.04 -14.04
N ASN A 122 6.90 -3.17 -13.65
CA ASN A 122 7.40 -2.87 -12.30
C ASN A 122 8.21 -1.55 -12.24
N SER A 123 8.06 -0.69 -13.24
CA SER A 123 8.62 0.66 -13.29
C SER A 123 7.57 1.70 -12.91
N PHE A 124 8.02 2.91 -12.58
CA PHE A 124 7.10 3.98 -12.17
C PHE A 124 7.44 5.32 -12.82
N VAL A 125 6.40 6.12 -13.06
CA VAL A 125 6.52 7.56 -13.31
C VAL A 125 6.17 8.31 -12.05
N ILE A 126 7.02 9.22 -11.59
CA ILE A 126 6.80 10.07 -10.41
C ILE A 126 6.63 11.50 -10.89
N GLY A 127 5.48 12.10 -10.59
CA GLY A 127 5.13 13.44 -11.04
C GLY A 127 3.98 14.04 -10.24
N ASP A 128 3.85 15.35 -10.29
CA ASP A 128 2.83 16.15 -9.61
C ASP A 128 1.62 16.46 -10.51
N ARG A 129 1.69 16.12 -11.80
CA ARG A 129 0.61 16.35 -12.77
C ARG A 129 -0.05 15.03 -13.19
N LEU A 130 -1.33 15.10 -13.54
CA LEU A 130 -2.04 13.93 -14.10
C LEU A 130 -1.47 13.51 -15.47
N THR A 131 -0.78 14.40 -16.18
CA THR A 131 -0.04 14.08 -17.41
C THR A 131 1.12 13.12 -17.14
N ASP A 132 1.71 13.10 -15.95
CA ASP A 132 2.72 12.10 -15.56
C ASP A 132 2.10 10.74 -15.29
N VAL A 133 0.90 10.71 -14.70
CA VAL A 133 0.12 9.46 -14.53
C VAL A 133 -0.32 8.92 -15.90
N GLU A 134 -0.74 9.80 -16.80
CA GLU A 134 -1.07 9.43 -18.17
C GLU A 134 0.17 8.94 -18.94
N LEU A 135 1.33 9.54 -18.73
CA LEU A 135 2.61 9.01 -19.24
C LEU A 135 2.85 7.59 -18.72
N ALA A 136 2.62 7.35 -17.42
CA ALA A 136 2.80 6.03 -16.82
C ALA A 136 1.95 4.97 -17.52
N LYS A 137 0.67 5.30 -17.76
CA LYS A 137 -0.27 4.49 -18.55
C LYS A 137 0.28 4.22 -19.96
N ASN A 138 0.75 5.25 -20.66
CA ASN A 138 1.25 5.13 -22.03
C ASN A 138 2.55 4.31 -22.14
N LEU A 139 3.34 4.25 -21.06
CA LEU A 139 4.51 3.37 -20.93
C LEU A 139 4.15 1.93 -20.54
N GLY A 140 2.91 1.66 -20.10
CA GLY A 140 2.55 0.36 -19.51
C GLY A 140 3.10 0.15 -18.09
N SER A 141 3.37 1.26 -17.40
CA SER A 141 3.89 1.33 -16.02
C SER A 141 2.83 1.88 -15.06
N LYS A 142 3.20 2.15 -13.80
CA LYS A 142 2.33 2.79 -12.80
C LYS A 142 2.81 4.19 -12.42
N GLY A 143 1.89 5.07 -12.05
CA GLY A 143 2.18 6.44 -11.61
C GLY A 143 2.27 6.54 -10.09
N ILE A 144 3.23 7.31 -9.59
CA ILE A 144 3.25 7.82 -8.22
C ILE A 144 2.92 9.31 -8.32
N TYR A 145 1.73 9.66 -7.84
CA TYR A 145 1.17 11.00 -7.98
C TYR A 145 1.51 11.86 -6.76
N ILE A 146 2.33 12.88 -6.95
CA ILE A 146 2.67 13.87 -5.92
C ILE A 146 1.56 14.92 -5.88
N ASN A 147 0.54 14.67 -5.06
CA ASN A 147 -0.54 15.62 -4.90
C ASN A 147 -0.25 16.59 -3.74
N ASP A 148 0.16 17.81 -4.09
CA ASP A 148 0.33 18.93 -3.15
C ASP A 148 -0.84 19.93 -3.16
N GLU A 149 -1.94 19.57 -3.84
CA GLU A 149 -3.17 20.37 -4.00
C GLU A 149 -2.95 21.77 -4.62
N THR A 150 -1.90 21.95 -5.43
CA THR A 150 -1.63 23.22 -6.13
C THR A 150 -2.56 23.49 -7.30
N PHE A 151 -3.14 22.44 -7.90
CA PHE A 151 -4.03 22.51 -9.08
C PHE A 151 -3.42 23.23 -10.31
N LEU A 152 -2.09 23.26 -10.43
CA LEU A 152 -1.40 23.79 -11.62
C LEU A 152 -1.53 22.81 -12.80
N GLY A 153 -1.50 23.33 -14.03
CA GLY A 153 -1.56 22.52 -15.25
C GLY A 153 -2.87 21.72 -15.48
N THR A 154 -3.97 22.01 -14.78
CA THR A 154 -5.24 21.27 -14.91
C THR A 154 -5.87 21.33 -16.31
N ASP A 155 -5.47 22.31 -17.12
CA ASP A 155 -5.96 22.48 -18.49
C ASP A 155 -5.22 21.57 -19.51
N GLU A 156 -4.15 20.88 -19.11
CA GLU A 156 -3.36 19.98 -19.97
C GLU A 156 -3.85 18.53 -19.96
N ILE A 157 -4.92 18.24 -19.23
CA ILE A 157 -5.45 16.88 -19.04
C ILE A 157 -6.23 16.44 -20.27
N THR A 158 -5.83 15.31 -20.88
CA THR A 158 -6.56 14.74 -22.04
C THR A 158 -7.59 13.68 -21.64
N VAL A 159 -7.51 13.17 -20.41
CA VAL A 159 -8.34 12.06 -19.88
C VAL A 159 -8.90 12.38 -18.49
N LYS A 160 -10.14 11.99 -18.19
CA LYS A 160 -10.71 12.18 -16.85
C LYS A 160 -9.89 11.46 -15.77
N ARG A 161 -9.71 12.08 -14.60
CA ARG A 161 -9.02 11.49 -13.43
C ARG A 161 -9.51 10.06 -13.11
N SER A 162 -10.81 9.82 -13.18
CA SER A 162 -11.42 8.50 -12.93
C SER A 162 -10.87 7.37 -13.80
N GLU A 163 -10.35 7.68 -14.98
CA GLU A 163 -9.74 6.71 -15.91
C GLU A 163 -8.23 6.53 -15.65
N LEU A 164 -7.64 7.38 -14.82
CA LEU A 164 -6.23 7.33 -14.41
C LEU A 164 -6.05 6.71 -13.02
N ASP A 165 -7.10 6.68 -12.18
CA ASP A 165 -7.05 6.14 -10.81
C ASP A 165 -6.50 4.70 -10.77
N GLU A 166 -6.78 3.86 -11.77
CA GLU A 166 -6.24 2.48 -11.83
C GLU A 166 -4.72 2.42 -12.12
N PHE A 167 -4.15 3.50 -12.64
CA PHE A 167 -2.72 3.63 -12.93
C PHE A 167 -1.95 4.31 -11.79
N ILE A 168 -2.63 4.95 -10.84
CA ILE A 168 -2.00 5.53 -9.65
C ILE A 168 -1.71 4.41 -8.66
N ALA A 169 -0.43 4.10 -8.49
CA ALA A 169 0.07 3.14 -7.51
C ALA A 169 0.16 3.75 -6.10
N LEU A 170 0.49 5.05 -6.02
CA LEU A 170 0.56 5.80 -4.77
C LEU A 170 0.18 7.26 -5.02
N GLU A 171 -0.59 7.86 -4.12
CA GLU A 171 -0.83 9.31 -4.07
C GLU A 171 -0.27 9.84 -2.74
N SER A 172 0.76 10.69 -2.80
CA SER A 172 1.44 11.21 -1.60
C SER A 172 2.30 12.44 -1.90
N SER A 173 2.35 13.40 -0.98
CA SER A 173 3.24 14.57 -1.02
C SER A 173 4.53 14.40 -0.20
N ASP A 174 4.88 13.19 0.24
CA ASP A 174 6.06 12.92 1.07
C ASP A 174 7.01 11.92 0.40
N TRP A 175 8.22 12.37 0.07
CA TRP A 175 9.28 11.51 -0.48
C TRP A 175 9.65 10.32 0.41
N ASN A 176 9.46 10.41 1.74
CA ASN A 176 9.67 9.26 2.61
C ASN A 176 8.59 8.19 2.41
N ALA A 177 7.33 8.59 2.18
CA ALA A 177 6.25 7.65 1.87
C ALA A 177 6.46 6.97 0.51
N ILE A 178 6.96 7.73 -0.49
CA ILE A 178 7.36 7.19 -1.80
C ILE A 178 8.46 6.13 -1.65
N TYR A 179 9.51 6.43 -0.87
CA TYR A 179 10.57 5.47 -0.58
C TYR A 179 10.02 4.22 0.13
N GLU A 180 9.18 4.39 1.15
CA GLU A 180 8.58 3.27 1.87
C GLU A 180 7.74 2.38 0.94
N PHE A 181 6.92 2.98 0.08
CA PHE A 181 6.14 2.27 -0.93
C PHE A 181 7.02 1.48 -1.91
N LEU A 182 8.06 2.11 -2.45
CA LEU A 182 8.97 1.45 -3.40
C LEU A 182 9.81 0.33 -2.76
N LYS A 183 10.12 0.47 -1.46
CA LYS A 183 10.90 -0.52 -0.70
C LYS A 183 10.05 -1.69 -0.21
N LEU A 184 8.79 -1.43 0.15
CA LEU A 184 7.90 -2.39 0.76
C LEU A 184 6.91 -2.91 -0.28
N GLU A 185 7.16 -4.11 -0.82
CA GLU A 185 6.17 -4.80 -1.65
C GLU A 185 4.85 -4.97 -0.90
N GLU A 186 3.72 -4.67 -1.53
CA GLU A 186 2.40 -4.90 -0.94
C GLU A 186 2.21 -6.36 -0.57
N ARG A 187 1.71 -6.61 0.64
CA ARG A 187 1.44 -7.97 1.12
C ARG A 187 0.01 -8.36 0.84
N THR A 188 -0.21 -8.80 -0.40
CA THR A 188 -1.48 -9.35 -0.85
C THR A 188 -1.42 -10.86 -0.99
N SER A 189 -2.52 -11.55 -0.67
CA SER A 189 -2.65 -12.99 -0.90
C SER A 189 -4.12 -13.38 -1.01
N GLY A 190 -4.38 -14.44 -1.77
CA GLY A 190 -5.69 -15.07 -1.88
C GLY A 190 -5.69 -16.56 -1.54
N ILE A 191 -6.87 -17.10 -1.22
CA ILE A 191 -7.11 -18.54 -1.18
C ILE A 191 -8.49 -18.88 -1.71
N VAL A 192 -8.56 -20.00 -2.42
CA VAL A 192 -9.81 -20.68 -2.74
C VAL A 192 -9.77 -22.05 -2.06
N ARG A 193 -10.73 -22.32 -1.18
CA ARG A 193 -10.85 -23.60 -0.45
C ARG A 193 -12.25 -24.15 -0.64
N ASN A 194 -12.34 -25.34 -1.20
CA ASN A 194 -13.60 -25.97 -1.57
C ASN A 194 -13.67 -27.39 -0.99
N THR A 195 -14.65 -27.65 -0.13
CA THR A 195 -15.00 -28.98 0.38
C THR A 195 -16.38 -29.39 -0.14
N ASN A 196 -16.94 -30.47 0.39
CA ASN A 196 -18.34 -30.82 0.13
C ASN A 196 -19.33 -29.99 0.95
N GLU A 197 -18.87 -29.40 2.06
CA GLU A 197 -19.67 -28.60 2.99
C GLU A 197 -19.60 -27.10 2.62
N THR A 198 -18.41 -26.61 2.26
CA THR A 198 -18.17 -25.18 2.05
C THR A 198 -17.43 -24.87 0.75
N LYS A 199 -17.71 -23.69 0.17
CA LYS A 199 -16.93 -23.05 -0.91
C LYS A 199 -16.50 -21.68 -0.44
N ILE A 200 -15.20 -21.43 -0.39
CA ILE A 200 -14.61 -20.22 0.20
C ILE A 200 -13.63 -19.59 -0.79
N ASP A 201 -13.75 -18.28 -0.98
CA ASP A 201 -12.77 -17.41 -1.66
C ASP A 201 -12.45 -16.23 -0.74
N ILE A 202 -11.17 -16.05 -0.42
CA ILE A 202 -10.68 -14.94 0.42
C ILE A 202 -9.54 -14.24 -0.30
N GLN A 203 -9.60 -12.91 -0.37
CA GLN A 203 -8.51 -12.03 -0.77
C GLN A 203 -8.17 -11.08 0.38
N LEU A 204 -6.89 -10.93 0.68
CA LEU A 204 -6.35 -10.09 1.77
C LEU A 204 -5.28 -9.15 1.21
N ASN A 205 -5.33 -7.88 1.60
CA ASN A 205 -4.20 -6.95 1.57
C ASN A 205 -3.88 -6.50 3.00
N LEU A 206 -2.74 -6.95 3.55
CA LEU A 206 -2.30 -6.58 4.90
C LEU A 206 -1.91 -5.10 5.02
N ASP A 207 -1.56 -4.46 3.91
CA ASP A 207 -1.14 -3.06 3.83
C ASP A 207 -2.29 -2.15 3.32
N GLY A 208 -3.53 -2.63 3.39
CA GLY A 208 -4.72 -1.94 2.90
C GLY A 208 -5.20 -0.75 3.74
N THR A 209 -6.43 -0.30 3.46
CA THR A 209 -7.03 0.89 4.09
C THR A 209 -8.18 0.58 5.05
N GLY A 210 -8.56 -0.70 5.15
CA GLY A 210 -9.69 -1.16 5.96
C GLY A 210 -10.99 -1.30 5.16
N LYS A 211 -10.91 -1.47 3.83
CA LYS A 211 -12.06 -1.76 2.96
C LYS A 211 -12.44 -3.22 3.09
N SER A 212 -13.73 -3.52 3.08
CA SER A 212 -14.20 -4.91 3.17
C SER A 212 -15.39 -5.18 2.26
N THR A 213 -15.46 -6.41 1.75
CA THR A 213 -16.64 -6.98 1.10
C THR A 213 -16.80 -8.41 1.60
N ILE A 214 -17.72 -8.63 2.53
CA ILE A 214 -17.85 -9.89 3.26
C ILE A 214 -19.25 -10.45 3.09
N ASN A 215 -19.34 -11.72 2.70
CA ASN A 215 -20.58 -12.47 2.61
C ASN A 215 -20.35 -13.91 3.03
N THR A 216 -20.74 -14.24 4.26
CA THR A 216 -20.70 -15.62 4.80
C THR A 216 -22.06 -16.28 4.88
N GLY A 217 -23.13 -15.52 4.65
CA GLY A 217 -24.52 -15.94 4.93
C GLY A 217 -24.94 -15.74 6.39
N ILE A 218 -24.04 -15.33 7.29
CA ILE A 218 -24.31 -15.07 8.71
C ILE A 218 -24.00 -13.61 9.03
N ALA A 219 -25.02 -12.76 9.05
CA ALA A 219 -24.85 -11.30 9.17
C ALA A 219 -24.04 -10.84 10.40
N PHE A 220 -24.16 -11.52 11.54
CA PHE A 220 -23.37 -11.19 12.72
C PHE A 220 -21.88 -11.52 12.54
N PHE A 221 -21.59 -12.64 11.86
CA PHE A 221 -20.22 -13.03 11.56
C PHE A 221 -19.59 -12.11 10.52
N ASP A 222 -20.34 -11.72 9.49
CA ASP A 222 -19.92 -10.70 8.50
C ASP A 222 -19.51 -9.40 9.19
N HIS A 223 -20.33 -8.94 10.15
CA HIS A 223 -20.05 -7.75 10.93
C HIS A 223 -18.76 -7.88 11.78
N MET A 224 -18.50 -9.04 12.37
CA MET A 224 -17.27 -9.30 13.14
C MET A 224 -16.03 -9.34 12.25
N LEU A 225 -16.10 -9.97 11.08
CA LEU A 225 -15.01 -9.97 10.10
C LEU A 225 -14.72 -8.57 9.56
N ASP A 226 -15.74 -7.73 9.40
CA ASP A 226 -15.56 -6.31 9.03
C ASP A 226 -14.77 -5.53 10.09
N GLN A 227 -14.96 -5.84 11.38
CA GLN A 227 -14.15 -5.24 12.44
C GLN A 227 -12.66 -5.53 12.26
N ILE A 228 -12.29 -6.71 11.73
CA ILE A 228 -10.90 -7.08 11.44
C ILE A 228 -10.33 -6.15 10.38
N ALA A 229 -11.00 -5.99 9.24
CA ALA A 229 -10.57 -5.08 8.17
C ALA A 229 -10.43 -3.64 8.71
N ARG A 230 -11.50 -3.12 9.31
CA ARG A 230 -11.59 -1.71 9.70
C ARG A 230 -10.58 -1.32 10.77
N HIS A 231 -10.48 -2.10 11.84
CA HIS A 231 -9.59 -1.78 12.95
C HIS A 231 -8.16 -2.25 12.71
N GLY A 232 -7.98 -3.26 11.86
CA GLY A 232 -6.71 -3.79 11.40
C GLY A 232 -6.02 -2.93 10.34
N GLN A 233 -6.76 -2.06 9.64
CA GLN A 233 -6.29 -1.33 8.45
C GLN A 233 -5.75 -2.29 7.39
N MET A 234 -6.57 -3.25 7.01
CA MET A 234 -6.30 -4.24 5.97
C MET A 234 -7.54 -4.40 5.11
N ASP A 235 -7.36 -4.68 3.82
CA ASP A 235 -8.49 -4.89 2.93
C ASP A 235 -8.84 -6.37 2.85
N LEU A 236 -10.14 -6.69 2.98
CA LEU A 236 -10.65 -8.07 3.02
C LEU A 236 -11.81 -8.26 2.05
N ASN A 237 -11.70 -9.23 1.15
CA ASN A 237 -12.82 -9.77 0.40
C ASN A 237 -13.03 -11.23 0.81
N ILE A 238 -14.21 -11.57 1.33
CA ILE A 238 -14.54 -12.91 1.83
C ILE A 238 -15.88 -13.32 1.25
N GLN A 239 -15.88 -14.35 0.40
CA GLN A 239 -17.09 -14.95 -0.18
C GLN A 239 -17.19 -16.41 0.25
N VAL A 240 -18.27 -16.75 0.94
CA VAL A 240 -18.51 -18.11 1.43
C VAL A 240 -19.89 -18.59 1.06
N LYS A 241 -19.95 -19.84 0.57
CA LYS A 241 -21.18 -20.61 0.44
C LYS A 241 -21.03 -21.89 1.26
N GLY A 242 -21.65 -21.92 2.43
CA GLY A 242 -21.71 -23.10 3.29
C GLY A 242 -23.09 -23.73 3.36
N ASP A 243 -23.15 -24.82 4.11
CA ASP A 243 -24.30 -25.70 4.35
C ASP A 243 -25.13 -25.25 5.57
N LEU A 244 -25.54 -23.97 5.57
CA LEU A 244 -26.30 -23.35 6.68
C LEU A 244 -27.66 -24.00 6.99
N GLU A 245 -28.13 -24.90 6.13
CA GLU A 245 -29.29 -25.76 6.38
C GLU A 245 -29.03 -26.88 7.39
N VAL A 246 -27.75 -27.26 7.60
CA VAL A 246 -27.33 -28.21 8.63
C VAL A 246 -27.16 -27.45 9.95
N ASP A 247 -26.14 -26.59 10.02
CA ASP A 247 -25.88 -25.59 11.05
C ASP A 247 -24.82 -24.58 10.52
N GLU A 248 -24.41 -23.63 11.37
CA GLU A 248 -23.36 -22.66 11.03
C GLU A 248 -21.92 -23.14 11.25
N HIS A 249 -21.70 -24.35 11.79
CA HIS A 249 -20.42 -24.79 12.31
C HIS A 249 -19.35 -24.83 11.22
N HIS A 250 -19.60 -25.60 10.16
CA HIS A 250 -18.65 -25.76 9.06
C HIS A 250 -18.35 -24.43 8.37
N THR A 251 -19.38 -23.57 8.21
CA THR A 251 -19.22 -22.24 7.61
C THR A 251 -18.25 -21.37 8.42
N ILE A 252 -18.40 -21.31 9.75
CA ILE A 252 -17.54 -20.48 10.60
C ILE A 252 -16.13 -21.09 10.72
N GLU A 253 -16.04 -22.40 10.96
CA GLU A 253 -14.75 -23.10 11.12
C GLU A 253 -13.89 -23.00 9.85
N ASP A 254 -14.43 -23.38 8.69
CA ASP A 254 -13.66 -23.41 7.46
C ASP A 254 -13.27 -21.98 7.00
N THR A 255 -14.13 -20.99 7.26
CA THR A 255 -13.79 -19.58 7.02
C THR A 255 -12.60 -19.15 7.88
N ALA A 256 -12.56 -19.55 9.15
CA ALA A 256 -11.46 -19.22 10.06
C ALA A 256 -10.14 -19.88 9.64
N ILE A 257 -10.19 -21.15 9.22
CA ILE A 257 -9.02 -21.87 8.69
C ILE A 257 -8.49 -21.14 7.45
N ALA A 258 -9.36 -20.89 6.47
CA ALA A 258 -8.98 -20.23 5.23
C ALA A 258 -8.43 -18.82 5.48
N LEU A 259 -9.06 -18.06 6.37
CA LEU A 259 -8.57 -16.74 6.77
C LEU A 259 -7.18 -16.84 7.39
N GLY A 260 -6.98 -17.73 8.37
CA GLY A 260 -5.67 -17.95 9.00
C GLY A 260 -4.58 -18.33 7.98
N GLU A 261 -4.89 -19.22 7.04
CA GLU A 261 -3.98 -19.63 5.97
C GLU A 261 -3.59 -18.45 5.07
N VAL A 262 -4.53 -17.57 4.72
CA VAL A 262 -4.27 -16.37 3.91
C VAL A 262 -3.38 -15.38 4.66
N PHE A 263 -3.60 -15.18 5.96
CA PHE A 263 -2.70 -14.35 6.77
C PHE A 263 -1.28 -14.92 6.80
N ASN A 264 -1.12 -16.22 7.00
CA ASN A 264 0.19 -16.86 7.01
C ASN A 264 0.91 -16.72 5.65
N LYS A 265 0.18 -16.84 4.53
CA LYS A 265 0.72 -16.60 3.18
C LYS A 265 1.12 -15.14 3.00
N ALA A 266 0.24 -14.18 3.32
CA ALA A 266 0.49 -12.75 3.15
C ALA A 266 1.65 -12.23 4.02
N LEU A 267 1.86 -12.82 5.21
CA LEU A 267 2.98 -12.46 6.08
C LEU A 267 4.36 -12.86 5.52
N GLY A 268 4.41 -13.84 4.60
CA GLY A 268 5.63 -14.25 3.93
C GLY A 268 6.78 -14.56 4.89
N ASN A 269 7.92 -13.89 4.69
CA ASN A 269 9.14 -14.10 5.48
C ASN A 269 9.16 -13.39 6.85
N LYS A 270 8.10 -12.62 7.18
CA LYS A 270 7.90 -11.98 8.48
C LYS A 270 9.02 -11.00 8.90
N LEU A 271 9.84 -10.50 7.96
CA LEU A 271 10.89 -9.53 8.25
C LEU A 271 10.29 -8.18 8.68
N GLY A 272 10.84 -7.59 9.74
CA GLY A 272 10.55 -6.21 10.17
C GLY A 272 9.23 -5.99 10.93
N ILE A 273 8.50 -7.05 11.32
CA ILE A 273 7.19 -6.92 11.96
C ILE A 273 7.26 -6.62 13.47
N GLU A 274 6.35 -5.82 14.06
CA GLU A 274 6.39 -5.46 15.50
C GLU A 274 5.98 -6.60 16.47
N ARG A 275 5.40 -7.69 15.95
CA ARG A 275 5.16 -8.99 16.61
C ARG A 275 4.15 -9.07 17.79
N TYR A 276 3.91 -8.04 18.61
CA TYR A 276 3.14 -8.16 19.87
C TYR A 276 1.85 -7.29 19.95
N GLY A 277 0.89 -7.72 20.80
CA GLY A 277 -0.53 -7.29 20.81
C GLY A 277 -0.96 -6.14 21.74
N PHE A 278 -2.27 -5.91 21.81
CA PHE A 278 -2.95 -4.68 22.27
C PHE A 278 -4.08 -4.97 23.30
N CYS A 279 -4.53 -3.96 24.05
CA CYS A 279 -5.63 -4.03 25.01
C CYS A 279 -6.68 -2.95 24.70
N LEU A 280 -7.98 -3.29 24.71
CA LEU A 280 -9.07 -2.39 24.31
C LEU A 280 -10.24 -2.42 25.31
N PRO A 281 -10.67 -1.25 25.85
CA PRO A 281 -11.95 -1.11 26.56
C PRO A 281 -13.10 -0.77 25.58
N MET A 282 -14.30 -1.29 25.83
CA MET A 282 -15.53 -0.94 25.10
C MET A 282 -16.76 -1.10 26.00
N ASP A 283 -17.44 -0.01 26.31
CA ASP A 283 -18.59 0.05 27.23
C ASP A 283 -18.31 -0.65 28.58
N ASP A 284 -19.07 -1.69 28.90
CA ASP A 284 -18.92 -2.51 30.11
C ASP A 284 -17.83 -3.58 29.99
N CYS A 285 -17.16 -3.65 28.85
CA CYS A 285 -16.24 -4.73 28.51
C CYS A 285 -14.76 -4.29 28.45
N LEU A 286 -13.88 -5.18 28.88
CA LEU A 286 -12.44 -5.09 28.67
C LEU A 286 -11.96 -6.34 27.94
N ALA A 287 -11.37 -6.17 26.75
CA ALA A 287 -10.80 -7.27 25.97
C ALA A 287 -9.28 -7.10 25.83
N GLN A 288 -8.55 -8.20 26.05
CA GLN A 288 -7.11 -8.28 25.92
C GLN A 288 -6.76 -9.34 24.89
N VAL A 289 -5.97 -8.95 23.89
CA VAL A 289 -5.52 -9.89 22.84
C VAL A 289 -4.02 -9.76 22.64
N ALA A 290 -3.31 -10.84 22.91
CA ALA A 290 -1.89 -10.97 22.63
C ALA A 290 -1.67 -12.01 21.53
N ILE A 291 -0.99 -11.61 20.46
CA ILE A 291 -0.67 -12.45 19.30
C ILE A 291 0.85 -12.57 19.12
N ASP A 292 1.33 -13.72 18.65
CA ASP A 292 2.70 -13.94 18.19
C ASP A 292 2.69 -14.79 16.91
N PHE A 293 3.11 -14.21 15.78
CA PHE A 293 3.27 -14.90 14.48
C PHE A 293 4.55 -15.76 14.42
N GLY A 294 4.85 -16.48 15.51
CA GLY A 294 6.08 -17.24 15.70
C GLY A 294 6.12 -18.64 15.06
N GLY A 295 5.13 -18.98 14.22
CA GLY A 295 5.10 -20.23 13.44
C GLY A 295 4.55 -21.46 14.17
N ARG A 296 4.07 -21.32 15.41
CA ARG A 296 3.45 -22.39 16.20
C ARG A 296 2.02 -22.00 16.50
N ASN A 297 1.09 -22.95 16.41
CA ASN A 297 -0.32 -22.73 16.74
C ASN A 297 -0.56 -22.98 18.24
N TRP A 298 -1.16 -22.03 18.93
CA TRP A 298 -1.66 -22.21 20.29
C TRP A 298 -2.72 -21.16 20.63
N LEU A 299 -3.81 -21.57 21.29
CA LEU A 299 -4.84 -20.66 21.79
C LEU A 299 -4.96 -20.78 23.31
N VAL A 300 -4.97 -19.64 24.00
CA VAL A 300 -5.47 -19.49 25.37
C VAL A 300 -6.72 -18.63 25.31
N TRP A 301 -7.82 -19.13 25.87
CA TRP A 301 -9.13 -18.50 25.82
C TRP A 301 -9.71 -18.34 27.22
N GLU A 302 -9.86 -17.09 27.66
CA GLU A 302 -10.41 -16.67 28.95
C GLU A 302 -11.57 -15.69 28.72
N ALA A 303 -12.60 -16.13 28.01
CA ALA A 303 -13.84 -15.40 27.85
C ALA A 303 -15.03 -16.35 28.01
N ASP A 304 -15.91 -16.04 28.97
CA ASP A 304 -17.12 -16.80 29.24
C ASP A 304 -18.35 -16.09 28.68
N PHE A 305 -19.26 -16.86 28.08
CA PHE A 305 -20.48 -16.34 27.47
C PHE A 305 -21.70 -17.03 28.07
N LYS A 306 -22.67 -16.25 28.54
CA LYS A 306 -23.87 -16.78 29.20
C LYS A 306 -25.04 -16.99 28.24
N ARG A 307 -25.01 -16.32 27.09
CA ARG A 307 -26.04 -16.40 26.07
C ARG A 307 -25.66 -17.51 25.08
N GLU A 308 -26.64 -18.32 24.68
CA GLU A 308 -26.43 -19.40 23.71
C GLU A 308 -26.05 -18.87 22.32
N MET A 309 -26.73 -17.83 21.85
CA MET A 309 -26.49 -17.22 20.53
C MET A 309 -26.52 -15.70 20.54
N VAL A 310 -25.70 -15.05 19.71
CA VAL A 310 -25.81 -13.64 19.37
C VAL A 310 -26.18 -13.51 17.90
N GLY A 311 -27.36 -12.96 17.62
CA GLY A 311 -27.94 -13.01 16.27
C GLY A 311 -28.21 -14.46 15.86
N LYS A 312 -27.51 -14.94 14.82
CA LYS A 312 -27.52 -16.33 14.34
C LYS A 312 -26.19 -17.07 14.56
N MET A 313 -25.35 -16.58 15.48
CA MET A 313 -24.04 -17.16 15.75
C MET A 313 -24.02 -17.69 17.19
N PRO A 314 -23.89 -19.01 17.40
CA PRO A 314 -23.70 -19.56 18.74
C PRO A 314 -22.39 -19.09 19.37
N THR A 315 -22.44 -18.84 20.67
CA THR A 315 -21.32 -18.24 21.38
C THR A 315 -20.12 -19.19 21.54
N GLU A 316 -20.35 -20.50 21.48
CA GLU A 316 -19.27 -21.50 21.43
C GLU A 316 -18.41 -21.36 20.16
N MET A 317 -19.00 -20.91 19.05
CA MET A 317 -18.29 -20.79 17.79
C MET A 317 -17.22 -19.69 17.77
N PHE A 318 -17.22 -18.76 18.72
CA PHE A 318 -16.13 -17.80 18.86
C PHE A 318 -14.82 -18.47 19.31
N PHE A 319 -14.88 -19.39 20.26
CA PHE A 319 -13.71 -20.19 20.63
C PHE A 319 -13.20 -20.99 19.42
N HIS A 320 -14.10 -21.68 18.73
CA HIS A 320 -13.77 -22.47 17.54
C HIS A 320 -13.15 -21.60 16.43
N PHE A 321 -13.73 -20.44 16.13
CA PHE A 321 -13.18 -19.49 15.15
C PHE A 321 -11.72 -19.13 15.47
N PHE A 322 -11.42 -18.70 16.71
CA PHE A 322 -10.06 -18.31 17.06
C PHE A 322 -9.10 -19.49 17.11
N LYS A 323 -9.57 -20.68 17.51
CA LYS A 323 -8.76 -21.89 17.50
C LYS A 323 -8.37 -22.26 16.07
N SER A 324 -9.34 -22.30 15.17
CA SER A 324 -9.13 -22.60 13.75
C SER A 324 -8.27 -21.54 13.05
N PHE A 325 -8.44 -20.26 13.40
CA PHE A 325 -7.55 -19.20 12.94
C PHE A 325 -6.10 -19.46 13.38
N THR A 326 -5.84 -19.79 14.64
CA THR A 326 -4.46 -20.07 15.10
C THR A 326 -3.81 -21.25 14.39
N ASP A 327 -4.61 -22.26 14.01
CA ASP A 327 -4.14 -23.42 13.27
C ASP A 327 -3.73 -23.06 11.84
N GLY A 328 -4.58 -22.32 11.13
CA GLY A 328 -4.28 -21.84 9.77
C GLY A 328 -3.14 -20.82 9.74
N ALA A 329 -3.16 -19.86 10.67
CA ALA A 329 -2.16 -18.79 10.76
C ALA A 329 -0.83 -19.23 11.37
N ARG A 330 -0.79 -20.40 12.03
CA ARG A 330 0.35 -20.90 12.81
C ARG A 330 0.88 -19.85 13.80
N CYS A 331 -0.03 -19.29 14.58
CA CYS A 331 0.28 -18.26 15.57
C CYS A 331 -0.16 -18.64 16.98
N ASN A 332 0.50 -18.05 17.97
CA ASN A 332 0.06 -18.10 19.35
C ASN A 332 -0.91 -16.94 19.59
N LEU A 333 -2.03 -17.21 20.25
CA LEU A 333 -3.06 -16.24 20.57
C LEU A 333 -3.52 -16.41 22.02
N ASN A 334 -3.55 -15.33 22.78
CA ASN A 334 -4.16 -15.26 24.11
C ASN A 334 -5.29 -14.24 24.07
N ILE A 335 -6.49 -14.66 24.44
CA ILE A 335 -7.68 -13.81 24.47
C ILE A 335 -8.29 -13.88 25.85
N LYS A 336 -8.51 -12.71 26.45
CA LYS A 336 -9.27 -12.55 27.68
C LYS A 336 -10.34 -11.48 27.50
N ALA A 337 -11.54 -11.72 27.98
CA ALA A 337 -12.58 -10.70 28.01
C ALA A 337 -13.45 -10.76 29.26
N GLU A 338 -13.69 -9.61 29.86
CA GLU A 338 -14.60 -9.41 30.99
C GLU A 338 -15.69 -8.41 30.59
N GLY A 339 -16.91 -8.59 31.10
CA GLY A 339 -18.07 -7.75 30.78
C GLY A 339 -19.41 -8.47 30.98
N ALA A 340 -20.50 -7.72 31.02
CA ALA A 340 -21.86 -8.23 31.24
C ALA A 340 -22.62 -8.49 29.94
N ASN A 341 -22.37 -7.72 28.87
CA ASN A 341 -23.03 -7.90 27.58
C ASN A 341 -22.18 -8.74 26.61
N GLU A 342 -22.75 -9.84 26.11
CA GLU A 342 -22.09 -10.79 25.22
C GLU A 342 -21.70 -10.17 23.88
N HIS A 343 -22.59 -9.36 23.28
CA HIS A 343 -22.27 -8.63 22.05
C HIS A 343 -21.04 -7.75 22.27
N HIS A 344 -21.03 -6.98 23.36
CA HIS A 344 -19.93 -6.06 23.66
C HIS A 344 -18.61 -6.81 23.87
N LYS A 345 -18.63 -7.93 24.62
CA LYS A 345 -17.44 -8.77 24.80
C LYS A 345 -16.89 -9.27 23.46
N ILE A 346 -17.75 -9.82 22.61
CA ILE A 346 -17.34 -10.40 21.32
C ILE A 346 -16.76 -9.31 20.42
N GLU A 347 -17.48 -8.21 20.23
CA GLU A 347 -17.02 -7.12 19.37
C GLU A 347 -15.73 -6.47 19.91
N ALA A 348 -15.59 -6.34 21.24
CA ALA A 348 -14.34 -5.89 21.85
C ALA A 348 -13.17 -6.84 21.58
N ILE A 349 -13.38 -8.17 21.64
CA ILE A 349 -12.37 -9.17 21.27
C ILE A 349 -11.94 -9.00 19.81
N PHE A 350 -12.88 -8.89 18.86
CA PHE A 350 -12.54 -8.74 17.44
C PHE A 350 -11.80 -7.43 17.16
N LYS A 351 -12.19 -6.32 17.79
CA LYS A 351 -11.46 -5.04 17.67
C LYS A 351 -10.07 -5.12 18.27
N ALA A 352 -9.92 -5.72 19.45
CA ALA A 352 -8.63 -5.92 20.10
C ALA A 352 -7.71 -6.82 19.26
N PHE A 353 -8.27 -7.90 18.70
CA PHE A 353 -7.58 -8.80 17.79
C PHE A 353 -7.12 -8.11 16.51
N ALA A 354 -7.99 -7.33 15.86
CA ALA A 354 -7.67 -6.54 14.68
C ALA A 354 -6.51 -5.56 14.94
N LYS A 355 -6.55 -4.85 16.07
CA LYS A 355 -5.48 -3.94 16.51
C LYS A 355 -4.18 -4.69 16.81
N ALA A 356 -4.26 -5.84 17.48
CA ALA A 356 -3.11 -6.67 17.77
C ALA A 356 -2.44 -7.16 16.48
N ILE A 357 -3.22 -7.59 15.48
CA ILE A 357 -2.70 -7.92 14.14
C ILE A 357 -2.04 -6.71 13.51
N LYS A 358 -2.72 -5.55 13.44
CA LYS A 358 -2.19 -4.33 12.81
C LYS A 358 -0.78 -4.00 13.32
N VAL A 359 -0.61 -4.00 14.64
CA VAL A 359 0.68 -3.78 15.28
C VAL A 359 1.63 -4.92 14.90
N ALA A 360 1.22 -6.17 15.14
CA ALA A 360 2.07 -7.33 14.96
C ALA A 360 2.59 -7.52 13.53
N VAL A 361 1.89 -7.05 12.49
CA VAL A 361 2.28 -7.17 11.08
C VAL A 361 2.95 -5.91 10.51
N LYS A 362 2.97 -4.79 11.23
CA LYS A 362 3.55 -3.54 10.73
C LYS A 362 5.05 -3.69 10.48
N ARG A 363 5.51 -3.37 9.26
CA ARG A 363 6.93 -3.43 8.88
C ARG A 363 7.65 -2.13 9.25
N ASP A 364 8.89 -2.25 9.74
CA ASP A 364 9.83 -1.14 9.86
C ASP A 364 10.80 -1.14 8.65
N SER A 365 10.60 -0.20 7.72
CA SER A 365 11.44 -0.05 6.51
C SER A 365 12.92 0.21 6.83
N SER A 366 13.23 0.72 8.03
CA SER A 366 14.59 0.94 8.51
C SER A 366 15.22 -0.30 9.16
N LYS A 367 14.42 -1.31 9.51
CA LYS A 367 14.84 -2.52 10.22
C LYS A 367 14.21 -3.78 9.63
N MET A 368 14.59 -4.09 8.39
CA MET A 368 14.19 -5.31 7.66
C MET A 368 14.94 -6.57 8.14
N ILE A 369 14.97 -6.81 9.46
CA ILE A 369 15.65 -7.95 10.10
C ILE A 369 14.60 -8.95 10.60
N LEU A 370 14.91 -10.25 10.58
CA LEU A 370 14.05 -11.29 11.12
C LEU A 370 13.97 -11.17 12.65
N PRO A 371 12.77 -11.01 13.26
CA PRO A 371 12.63 -10.87 14.70
C PRO A 371 12.72 -12.21 15.44
N SER A 372 13.78 -13.00 15.19
CA SER A 372 14.03 -14.32 15.76
C SER A 372 15.52 -14.56 16.02
N THR A 373 15.85 -14.94 17.26
CA THR A 373 17.22 -15.33 17.63
C THR A 373 17.63 -16.69 17.04
N LYS A 374 16.67 -17.50 16.59
CA LYS A 374 16.92 -18.81 15.98
C LYS A 374 17.22 -18.74 14.48
N GLY A 375 17.12 -17.56 13.87
CA GLY A 375 17.35 -17.35 12.43
C GLY A 375 16.24 -17.87 11.52
N THR A 376 15.12 -18.35 12.06
CA THR A 376 13.93 -18.81 11.30
C THR A 376 12.65 -18.67 12.15
N LEU A 377 11.47 -18.59 11.49
CA LEU A 377 10.12 -18.46 12.06
C LEU A 377 9.06 -19.19 11.23
#